data_AF-A0A919S8W8-F1
#
_entry.id   AF-A0A919S8W8-F1
#
_cell.length_a   1.000
_cell.length_b   1.000
_cell.length_c   1.000
_cell.angle_alpha   90.00
_cell.angle_beta   90.00
_cell.angle_gamma   90.00
#
_symmetry.space_group_name_H-M   'P 1'
#
loop_
_entity.id
_entity.type
_entity.pdbx_description
1 polymer ?
#
loop_
_entity_poly.entity_id
_entity_poly.type
_entity_poly.pdbx_seq_one_letter_code
_entity_poly.pdbx_strand_id
1 'polypeptide(L)' 'MLTGHAHTAAVSTFAGRPLLVVPGVISTLRMPWKGPSPLATRSQPPGVAFHVHDDTGRLTTHYRVVI' A
#
# COMPACT_ATOMS: atom_id res chain seq x y z
N MET A 1 1.92 12.40 0.08
CA MET A 1 1.11 12.06 1.28
C MET A 1 1.24 10.57 1.54
N LEU A 2 1.44 10.19 2.79
CA LEU A 2 1.46 8.79 3.24
C LEU A 2 0.19 8.57 4.06
N THR A 3 -0.61 7.55 3.73
CA THR A 3 -1.86 7.27 4.46
C THR A 3 -2.14 5.77 4.53
N GLY A 4 -2.99 5.37 5.47
CA GLY A 4 -3.50 4.00 5.60
C GLY A 4 -4.95 3.89 5.13
N HIS A 5 -5.81 3.35 6.00
CA HIS A 5 -7.25 3.15 5.79
C HIS A 5 -7.65 2.07 4.79
N ALA A 6 -7.11 2.07 3.57
CA ALA A 6 -7.55 1.11 2.55
C ALA A 6 -6.97 -0.29 2.72
N HIS A 7 -6.02 -0.50 3.64
CA HIS A 7 -5.43 -1.82 3.94
C HIS A 7 -4.86 -2.52 2.69
N THR A 8 -4.44 -1.76 1.68
CA THR A 8 -3.90 -2.29 0.41
C THR A 8 -2.87 -1.31 -0.12
N ALA A 9 -1.76 -1.84 -0.63
CA ALA A 9 -0.73 -1.01 -1.22
C ALA A 9 -1.27 -0.38 -2.51
N ALA A 10 -1.30 0.94 -2.57
CA ALA A 10 -1.72 1.69 -3.74
C ALA A 10 -0.91 2.98 -3.88
N VAL A 11 -0.74 3.42 -5.12
CA VAL A 11 -0.09 4.69 -5.44
C VAL A 11 -0.92 5.39 -6.50
N SER A 12 -1.10 6.69 -6.32
CA SER A 12 -1.71 7.57 -7.31
C SER A 12 -1.11 8.97 -7.19
N THR A 13 -1.63 9.91 -7.98
CA THR A 13 -1.30 11.33 -7.88
C THR A 13 -2.57 12.14 -7.70
N PHE A 14 -2.46 13.26 -7.00
CA PHE A 14 -3.52 14.26 -6.89
C PHE A 14 -2.91 15.65 -6.89
N ALA A 15 -3.42 16.54 -7.72
CA ALA A 15 -2.87 17.89 -7.91
C ALA A 15 -1.34 17.89 -8.14
N GLY A 16 -0.85 16.95 -8.95
CA GLY A 16 0.58 16.80 -9.25
C GLY A 16 1.44 16.25 -8.12
N ARG A 17 0.86 15.84 -6.98
CA ARG A 17 1.61 15.32 -5.82
C ARG A 17 1.38 13.82 -5.64
N PRO A 18 2.43 13.03 -5.30
CA PRO A 18 2.27 11.61 -4.99
C PRO A 18 1.39 11.36 -3.76
N LEU A 19 0.46 10.42 -3.88
CA LEU A 19 -0.33 9.86 -2.79
C LEU A 19 -0.02 8.36 -2.68
N LEU A 20 0.41 7.91 -1.51
CA LEU A 20 0.81 6.53 -1.26
C LEU A 20 -0.04 5.98 -0.12
N VAL A 21 -0.58 4.79 -0.34
CA VAL A 21 -1.40 4.05 0.64
C VAL A 21 -0.61 2.87 1.16
N VAL A 22 -0.43 2.80 2.47
CA VAL A 22 0.31 1.70 3.11
C VAL A 22 -0.52 0.40 3.11
N PRO A 23 0.12 -0.76 2.94
CA PRO A 23 -0.55 -2.06 3.05
C PRO A 23 -1.04 -2.32 4.48
N GLY A 24 -2.01 -3.23 4.60
CA GLY A 24 -2.41 -3.76 5.90
C GLY A 24 -1.43 -4.80 6.44
N VAL A 25 -1.38 -4.92 7.77
CA VAL A 25 -0.53 -5.91 8.48
C VAL A 25 -1.31 -7.10 9.05
N ILE A 26 -2.64 -7.01 9.13
CA ILE A 26 -3.53 -8.10 9.60
C ILE A 26 -4.56 -8.48 8.53
N SER A 27 -5.21 -7.47 7.93
CA SER A 27 -6.20 -7.68 6.88
C SER A 27 -5.86 -6.84 5.66
N THR A 28 -6.24 -7.34 4.49
CA THR A 28 -6.07 -6.68 3.20
C THR A 28 -7.42 -6.44 2.55
N LEU A 29 -7.67 -5.22 2.09
CA LEU A 29 -8.85 -4.92 1.28
C LEU A 29 -8.66 -5.51 -0.12
N ARG A 30 -9.61 -6.33 -0.54
CA ARG A 30 -9.64 -6.97 -1.85
C ARG A 30 -10.18 -6.00 -2.90
N MET A 31 -9.70 -6.20 -4.12
CA MET A 31 -10.22 -5.46 -5.26
C MET A 31 -11.59 -6.00 -5.67
N PRO A 32 -12.55 -5.14 -6.06
CA PRO A 32 -13.92 -5.55 -6.40
C PRO A 32 -13.98 -6.60 -7.51
N TRP A 33 -13.03 -6.59 -8.44
CA TRP A 33 -12.94 -7.54 -9.55
C TRP A 33 -12.39 -8.92 -9.16
N LYS A 34 -11.98 -9.15 -7.91
CA LYS A 34 -11.53 -10.46 -7.41
C LYS A 34 -12.69 -11.39 -7.03
N GLY A 35 -13.92 -11.11 -7.47
CA GLY A 35 -15.11 -11.94 -7.25
C GLY A 35 -15.84 -11.70 -5.92
N PRO A 36 -16.94 -12.44 -5.67
CA PRO A 36 -17.95 -12.15 -4.63
C PRO A 36 -17.50 -12.45 -3.18
N SER A 37 -16.21 -12.58 -2.92
CA SER A 37 -15.69 -12.84 -1.57
C SER A 37 -15.84 -11.63 -0.64
N PRO A 38 -15.67 -11.82 0.69
CA PRO A 38 -15.62 -10.71 1.63
C PRO A 38 -14.64 -9.61 1.20
N LEU A 39 -15.02 -8.34 1.42
CA LEU A 39 -14.24 -7.17 1.01
C LEU A 39 -12.82 -7.18 1.59
N ALA A 40 -12.63 -7.74 2.79
CA ALA A 40 -11.31 -7.89 3.40
C ALA A 40 -10.95 -9.37 3.56
N THR A 41 -9.67 -9.69 3.44
CA THR A 41 -9.11 -11.02 3.73
C THR A 41 -7.99 -10.91 4.76
N ARG A 42 -7.77 -11.98 5.54
CA ARG A 42 -6.60 -12.15 6.42
C ARG A 42 -5.59 -13.15 5.86
N SER A 43 -5.85 -13.68 4.67
CA SER A 43 -5.01 -14.72 4.04
C SER A 43 -3.81 -14.16 3.28
N GLN A 44 -3.74 -12.84 3.04
CA GLN A 44 -2.57 -12.23 2.42
C GLN A 44 -1.50 -11.94 3.48
N PRO A 45 -0.21 -12.10 3.16
CA PRO A 45 0.86 -11.75 4.07
C PRO A 45 0.82 -10.27 4.46
N PRO A 46 1.30 -9.91 5.66
CA PRO A 46 1.50 -8.52 6.05
C PRO A 46 2.37 -7.79 5.04
N GLY A 47 2.04 -6.54 4.73
CA GLY A 47 2.88 -5.69 3.89
C GLY A 47 3.57 -4.59 4.70
N VAL A 48 4.74 -4.14 4.21
CA VAL A 48 5.45 -2.95 4.70
C VAL A 48 5.84 -2.05 3.54
N ALA A 49 5.99 -0.76 3.83
CA ALA A 49 6.48 0.25 2.89
C ALA A 49 7.79 0.84 3.42
N PHE A 50 8.87 0.70 2.66
CA PHE A 50 10.16 1.33 2.96
C PHE A 50 10.28 2.62 2.16
N HIS A 51 10.49 3.74 2.84
CA HIS A 51 10.73 5.03 2.22
C HIS A 51 12.22 5.33 2.28
N VAL A 52 12.87 5.37 1.12
CA VAL A 52 14.31 5.62 0.98
C VAL A 52 14.48 7.01 0.41
N HIS A 53 15.11 7.88 1.18
CA HIS A 53 15.53 9.20 0.76
C HIS A 53 17.02 9.14 0.44
N ASP A 54 17.40 9.50 -0.79
CA ASP A 54 18.80 9.48 -1.22
C ASP A 54 19.44 10.88 -1.22
N ASP A 55 20.74 10.91 -1.48
CA ASP A 55 21.54 12.14 -1.46
C ASP A 55 21.19 13.12 -2.59
N THR A 56 20.43 12.68 -3.61
CA THR A 56 19.92 13.56 -4.68
C THR A 56 18.62 14.26 -4.28
N GLY A 57 18.11 13.98 -3.07
CA GLY A 57 16.82 14.49 -2.59
C GLY A 57 15.61 13.71 -3.11
N ARG A 58 15.83 12.55 -3.74
CA ARG A 58 14.74 11.73 -4.28
C ARG A 58 14.21 10.81 -3.20
N LEU A 59 12.88 10.79 -3.06
CA LEU A 59 12.17 9.85 -2.18
C LEU A 59 11.60 8.68 -3.00
N THR A 60 12.06 7.47 -2.71
CA THR A 60 11.58 6.21 -3.31
C THR A 60 10.80 5.42 -2.27
N THR A 61 9.71 4.77 -2.67
CA THR A 61 8.97 3.86 -1.79
C THR A 61 8.99 2.44 -2.35
N HIS A 62 9.38 1.47 -1.53
CA HIS A 62 9.36 0.04 -1.86
C HIS A 62 8.33 -0.68 -0.99
N TYR A 63 7.35 -1.32 -1.63
CA TYR A 63 6.45 -2.24 -0.94
C TYR A 63 7.06 -3.64 -0.86
N ARG A 64 6.95 -4.28 0.30
CA ARG A 64 7.38 -5.66 0.54
C ARG A 64 6.30 -6.41 1.29
N VAL A 65 6.19 -7.71 1.01
CA VAL A 65 5.47 -8.65 1.87
C VAL A 65 6.42 -9.18 2.92
N VAL A 66 5.90 -9.43 4.12
CA VAL A 66 6.61 -10.12 5.20
C VAL A 66 6.18 -11.58 5.12
N ILE A 67 7.10 -12.46 4.71
CA ILE A 67 6.91 -13.91 4.55
C ILE A 67 7.91 -14.68 5.38
#